data_AF-A0A432SZJ5-F1
#
_entry.id   AF-A0A432SZJ5-F1
#
_cell.length_a   1.000
_cell.length_b   1.000
_cell.length_c   1.000
_cell.angle_alpha   90.00
_cell.angle_beta   90.00
_cell.angle_gamma   90.00
#
_symmetry.space_group_name_H-M   'P 1'
#
loop_
_entity.id
_entity.type
_entity.pdbx_description
1 polymer ?
#
loop_
_entity_poly.entity_id
_entity_poly.type
_entity_poly.pdbx_seq_one_letter_code
_entity_poly.pdbx_strand_id
1 'polypeptide(L)'
;MATEALVQALEKKYGKEKIILVYNTLDDKDYEAILKLFKPLIKWVEIIDIDTPRAVEYNKLTDILERLDIECKNFVLVDKDNNYFIFGSFYAVEAFLKKIKYNIKNQ
;
A
#
# COMPACT_ATOMS: atom_id res chain seq x y z
N MET A 1 4.52 -13.63 -11.28
CA MET A 1 5.96 -13.92 -11.10
C MET A 1 6.61 -13.12 -9.96
N ALA A 2 6.69 -11.78 -10.00
CA ALA A 2 7.31 -11.00 -8.89
C ALA A 2 6.34 -10.75 -7.72
N THR A 3 5.11 -10.28 -8.00
CA THR A 3 4.11 -10.01 -6.95
C THR A 3 3.72 -11.27 -6.18
N GLU A 4 3.59 -12.41 -6.86
CA GLU A 4 3.28 -13.71 -6.23
C GLU A 4 4.39 -14.16 -5.27
N ALA A 5 5.66 -14.01 -5.65
CA ALA A 5 6.78 -14.34 -4.77
C ALA A 5 6.80 -13.45 -3.52
N LEU A 6 6.45 -12.17 -3.67
CA LEU A 6 6.30 -11.25 -2.54
C LEU A 6 5.15 -11.65 -1.61
N VAL A 7 3.99 -11.98 -2.18
CA VAL A 7 2.81 -12.47 -1.44
C VAL A 7 3.18 -13.73 -0.63
N GLN A 8 3.86 -14.70 -1.25
CA GLN A 8 4.33 -15.90 -0.55
C GLN A 8 5.35 -15.59 0.56
N ALA A 9 6.26 -14.65 0.33
CA ALA A 9 7.22 -14.24 1.35
C ALA A 9 6.53 -13.56 2.55
N LEU A 10 5.49 -12.77 2.29
CA LEU A 10 4.67 -12.14 3.33
C LEU A 10 3.86 -13.18 4.12
N GLU A 11 3.22 -14.13 3.43
CA GLU A 11 2.54 -15.27 4.07
C GLU A 11 3.48 -16.05 4.98
N LYS A 12 4.68 -16.35 4.50
CA LYS A 12 5.68 -17.09 5.29
C LYS A 12 6.16 -16.29 6.51
N LYS A 13 6.27 -14.97 6.39
CA LYS A 13 6.78 -14.10 7.47
C LYS A 13 5.72 -13.82 8.53
N TYR A 14 4.49 -13.52 8.14
CA TYR A 14 3.42 -13.08 9.04
C TYR A 14 2.37 -14.16 9.33
N GLY A 15 2.43 -15.29 8.62
CA GLY A 15 1.51 -16.41 8.82
C GLY A 15 0.06 -16.01 8.57
N LYS A 16 -0.76 -16.06 9.61
CA LYS A 16 -2.18 -15.64 9.56
C LYS A 16 -2.39 -14.17 9.89
N GLU A 17 -1.34 -13.47 10.33
CA GLU A 17 -1.45 -12.06 10.68
C GLU A 17 -1.56 -11.22 9.42
N LYS A 18 -2.64 -10.44 9.34
CA LYS A 18 -2.87 -9.54 8.22
C LYS A 18 -2.05 -8.26 8.37
N ILE A 19 -1.62 -7.69 7.25
CA ILE A 19 -0.82 -6.47 7.18
C ILE A 19 -1.65 -5.27 6.70
N ILE A 20 -1.16 -4.06 6.96
CA ILE A 20 -1.67 -2.84 6.34
C ILE A 20 -0.84 -2.56 5.09
N LEU A 21 -1.49 -2.41 3.94
CA LEU A 21 -0.80 -2.12 2.68
C LEU A 21 -0.76 -0.60 2.46
N VAL A 22 0.40 0.02 2.57
CA VAL A 22 0.60 1.42 2.18
C VAL A 22 0.87 1.46 0.68
N TYR A 23 -0.02 2.08 -0.08
CA TYR A 23 -0.08 1.88 -1.53
C TYR A 23 -0.29 3.16 -2.33
N ASN A 24 0.51 3.30 -3.39
CA ASN A 24 0.19 4.08 -4.57
C ASN A 24 1.05 3.58 -5.75
N THR A 25 0.57 3.77 -6.96
CA THR A 25 1.18 3.23 -8.17
C THR A 25 1.13 4.23 -9.32
N LEU A 26 1.88 3.92 -10.37
CA LEU A 26 1.80 4.61 -11.64
C LEU A 26 0.64 4.06 -12.48
N ASP A 27 0.09 4.91 -13.34
CA ASP A 27 -1.08 4.68 -14.20
C ASP A 27 -0.93 3.58 -15.26
N ASP A 28 0.30 3.16 -15.55
CA ASP A 28 0.66 2.16 -16.56
C ASP A 28 0.63 0.71 -16.06
N LYS A 29 0.31 0.48 -14.78
CA LYS A 29 0.33 -0.86 -14.17
C LYS A 29 -1.07 -1.49 -14.07
N ASP A 30 -1.12 -2.81 -14.09
CA ASP A 30 -2.32 -3.57 -13.72
C ASP A 30 -2.44 -3.69 -12.19
N TYR A 31 -2.86 -2.59 -11.55
CA TYR A 31 -3.00 -2.54 -10.10
C TYR A 31 -4.23 -3.30 -9.59
N GLU A 32 -5.24 -3.55 -10.42
CA GLU A 32 -6.38 -4.38 -10.02
C GLU A 32 -5.95 -5.84 -9.79
N ALA A 33 -5.19 -6.44 -10.72
CA ALA A 33 -4.67 -7.80 -10.56
C ALA A 33 -3.75 -7.92 -9.33
N ILE A 34 -2.93 -6.90 -9.09
CA ILE A 34 -2.05 -6.82 -7.92
C ILE A 34 -2.88 -6.79 -6.62
N LEU A 35 -3.88 -5.90 -6.52
CA LEU A 35 -4.70 -5.76 -5.33
C LEU A 35 -5.49 -7.04 -5.02
N LYS A 36 -5.95 -7.77 -6.04
CA LYS A 36 -6.58 -9.10 -5.87
C LYS A 36 -5.64 -10.11 -5.20
N LEU A 37 -4.36 -10.11 -5.56
CA LEU A 37 -3.36 -10.99 -4.93
C LEU A 37 -3.09 -10.62 -3.46
N PHE A 38 -3.16 -9.32 -3.12
CA PHE A 38 -2.95 -8.85 -1.75
C PHE A 38 -4.19 -8.98 -0.86
N LYS A 39 -5.41 -8.95 -1.43
CA LYS A 39 -6.68 -9.01 -0.68
C LYS A 39 -6.71 -10.02 0.49
N PRO A 40 -6.27 -11.29 0.34
CA PRO A 40 -6.32 -12.24 1.46
C PRO A 40 -5.34 -11.90 2.61
N LEU A 41 -4.27 -11.16 2.33
CA LEU A 41 -3.18 -10.87 3.28
C LEU A 41 -3.35 -9.55 4.03
N ILE A 42 -4.22 -8.68 3.56
CA ILE A 42 -4.32 -7.31 4.07
C ILE A 42 -5.54 -7.12 4.97
N LYS A 43 -5.39 -6.23 5.95
CA LYS A 43 -6.50 -5.70 6.75
C LYS A 43 -7.28 -4.67 5.94
N TRP A 44 -6.57 -3.67 5.42
CA TRP A 44 -7.05 -2.59 4.56
C TRP A 44 -5.87 -1.97 3.79
N VAL A 45 -6.17 -1.01 2.93
CA VAL A 45 -5.18 -0.20 2.19
C VAL A 45 -5.09 1.21 2.76
N GLU A 46 -3.87 1.71 2.92
CA GLU A 46 -3.60 3.11 3.23
C GLU A 46 -2.98 3.80 2.02
N ILE A 47 -3.73 4.70 1.41
CA ILE A 47 -3.30 5.40 0.20
C ILE A 47 -2.32 6.51 0.59
N ILE A 48 -1.15 6.51 -0.05
CA ILE A 48 -0.12 7.54 0.16
C ILE A 48 0.03 8.40 -1.08
N ASP A 49 0.04 9.72 -0.92
CA ASP A 49 0.26 10.62 -2.05
C ASP A 49 1.69 10.50 -2.56
N ILE A 50 1.84 10.46 -3.89
CA ILE A 50 3.14 10.43 -4.56
C ILE A 50 3.25 11.61 -5.51
N ASP A 51 4.43 12.25 -5.51
CA ASP A 51 4.68 13.46 -6.30
C ASP A 51 5.16 13.09 -7.71
N THR A 52 4.21 12.75 -8.57
CA THR A 52 4.46 12.47 -9.99
C THR A 52 3.20 12.63 -10.83
N PRO A 53 3.28 13.22 -12.05
CA PRO A 53 2.13 13.36 -12.94
C PRO A 53 1.58 12.02 -13.44
N ARG A 54 2.34 10.93 -13.26
CA ARG A 54 1.95 9.56 -13.64
C ARG A 54 1.26 8.80 -12.50
N ALA A 55 1.01 9.46 -11.37
CA ALA A 55 0.35 8.83 -10.23
C ALA A 55 -1.08 8.44 -10.60
N VAL A 56 -1.52 7.27 -10.13
CA VAL A 56 -2.95 6.95 -10.18
C VAL A 56 -3.69 7.95 -9.30
N GLU A 57 -4.70 8.58 -9.88
CA GLU A 57 -5.58 9.50 -9.15
C GLU A 57 -6.26 8.78 -7.98
N TYR A 58 -6.34 9.47 -6.85
CA TYR A 58 -6.96 8.95 -5.64
C TYR A 58 -8.31 8.29 -5.90
N ASN A 59 -9.20 8.99 -6.61
CA ASN A 59 -10.55 8.51 -6.91
C ASN A 59 -10.54 7.20 -7.71
N LYS A 60 -9.65 7.06 -8.72
CA LYS A 60 -9.53 5.82 -9.50
C LYS A 60 -9.08 4.66 -8.63
N LEU A 61 -8.16 4.92 -7.69
CA LEU A 61 -7.67 3.91 -6.77
C LEU A 61 -8.75 3.51 -5.76
N THR A 62 -9.48 4.46 -5.19
CA THR A 62 -10.58 4.18 -4.26
C THR A 62 -11.72 3.43 -4.92
N ASP A 63 -12.11 3.80 -6.15
CA ASP A 63 -13.15 3.10 -6.91
C ASP A 63 -12.79 1.63 -7.12
N ILE A 64 -11.51 1.34 -7.37
CA ILE A 64 -11.03 -0.02 -7.56
C ILE A 64 -11.01 -0.79 -6.25
N LEU A 65 -10.58 -0.18 -5.16
CA LEU A 65 -10.59 -0.80 -3.84
C LEU A 65 -12.02 -1.11 -3.37
N GLU A 66 -12.96 -0.20 -3.62
CA GLU A 66 -14.38 -0.41 -3.35
C GLU A 66 -14.98 -1.55 -4.17
N ARG A 67 -14.72 -1.60 -5.50
CA ARG A 67 -15.16 -2.73 -6.35
C ARG A 67 -14.57 -4.07 -5.91
N LEU A 68 -13.38 -4.05 -5.34
CA LEU A 68 -12.72 -5.24 -4.80
C LEU A 68 -13.15 -5.56 -3.37
N ASP A 69 -14.04 -4.78 -2.75
CA ASP A 69 -14.46 -4.93 -1.35
C ASP A 69 -13.23 -4.95 -0.41
N ILE A 70 -12.39 -3.92 -0.55
CA ILE A 70 -11.20 -3.67 0.25
C ILE A 70 -11.37 -2.30 0.92
N GLU A 71 -11.38 -2.28 2.25
CA GLU A 71 -11.39 -1.04 3.01
C GLU A 71 -10.14 -0.20 2.67
N CYS A 72 -10.33 1.11 2.53
CA CYS A 72 -9.23 2.03 2.28
C CYS A 72 -9.35 3.33 3.07
N LYS A 73 -8.21 3.93 3.38
CA LYS A 73 -8.11 5.24 4.04
C LYS A 73 -6.81 5.94 3.65
N ASN A 74 -6.64 7.19 4.05
CA ASN A 74 -5.41 7.94 3.79
C ASN A 74 -4.31 7.52 4.77
N PHE A 75 -3.10 7.31 4.25
CA PHE A 75 -1.92 7.06 5.08
C PHE A 75 -1.56 8.33 5.87
N VAL A 76 -1.45 8.23 7.20
CA VAL A 76 -1.07 9.35 8.07
C VAL A 76 0.25 9.08 8.77
N LEU A 77 0.31 7.98 9.54
CA LEU A 77 1.44 7.58 10.37
C LEU A 77 1.38 6.07 10.64
N VAL A 78 2.51 5.50 11.03
CA VAL A 78 2.57 4.10 11.49
C VAL A 78 2.36 4.01 12.98
N ASP A 79 1.71 2.94 13.43
CA ASP A 79 1.63 2.55 14.83
C ASP A 79 2.46 1.28 15.11
N LYS A 80 2.62 0.94 16.39
CA LYS A 80 3.46 -0.19 16.83
C LYS A 80 2.73 -1.53 16.84
N ASP A 81 1.40 -1.52 16.76
CA ASP A 81 0.54 -2.70 16.91
C ASP A 81 0.19 -3.32 15.56
N ASN A 82 0.57 -2.67 14.45
CA ASN A 82 0.31 -3.14 13.10
C ASN A 82 1.58 -3.34 12.28
N ASN A 83 1.55 -4.37 11.44
CA ASN A 83 2.56 -4.63 10.43
C ASN A 83 2.21 -3.89 9.12
N TYR A 84 3.12 -3.05 8.64
CA TYR A 84 2.95 -2.27 7.41
C TYR A 84 3.81 -2.82 6.27
N PHE A 85 3.23 -2.87 5.06
CA PHE A 85 3.95 -3.19 3.84
C PHE A 85 3.76 -2.08 2.81
N ILE A 86 4.87 -1.48 2.37
CA ILE A 86 4.87 -0.38 1.42
C ILE A 86 5.09 -0.95 0.03
N PHE A 87 4.15 -0.71 -0.89
CA PHE A 87 4.17 -1.31 -2.22
C PHE A 87 3.65 -0.38 -3.33
N GLY A 88 3.94 -0.74 -4.58
CA GLY A 88 3.41 -0.09 -5.79
C GLY A 88 4.49 0.59 -6.65
N SER A 89 5.29 1.48 -6.06
CA SER A 89 6.37 2.19 -6.76
C SER A 89 7.48 2.66 -5.84
N PHE A 90 8.64 3.02 -6.41
CA PHE A 90 9.70 3.71 -5.67
C PHE A 90 9.24 5.07 -5.12
N TYR A 91 8.32 5.75 -5.81
CA TYR A 91 7.72 7.00 -5.31
C TYR A 91 6.92 6.78 -4.02
N ALA A 92 6.19 5.66 -3.91
CA ALA A 92 5.46 5.33 -2.68
C ALA A 92 6.42 5.10 -1.50
N VAL A 93 7.54 4.40 -1.75
CA VAL A 93 8.59 4.19 -0.72
C VAL A 93 9.23 5.51 -0.33
N GLU A 94 9.55 6.37 -1.30
CA GLU A 94 10.14 7.69 -1.02
C GLU A 94 9.19 8.58 -0.21
N ALA A 95 7.93 8.67 -0.63
CA ALA A 95 6.88 9.44 0.06
C ALA A 95 6.70 8.96 1.50
N PHE A 96 6.68 7.63 1.70
CA PHE A 96 6.60 7.04 3.03
C PHE A 96 7.79 7.44 3.90
N LEU A 97 9.03 7.30 3.40
CA LEU A 97 10.23 7.67 4.14
C LEU A 97 10.27 9.16 4.48
N LYS A 98 9.84 10.05 3.57
CA LYS A 98 9.75 11.49 3.83
C LYS A 98 8.75 11.78 4.94
N LYS A 99 7.56 11.16 4.91
CA LYS A 99 6.49 11.36 5.90
C LYS A 99 6.88 10.86 7.29
N ILE A 100 7.52 9.69 7.38
CA ILE A 100 8.04 9.16 8.65
C ILE A 100 9.15 10.05 9.21
N LYS A 101 10.13 10.46 8.39
CA LYS A 101 11.20 11.37 8.84
C LYS A 101 10.65 12.72 9.31
N TYR A 102 9.65 13.26 8.62
CA TYR A 102 8.98 14.49 9.02
C TYR A 102 8.29 14.32 10.38
N ASN A 103 7.57 13.23 10.60
CA ASN A 103 6.91 12.98 11.87
C ASN A 103 7.91 12.83 13.03
N ILE A 104 9.06 12.19 12.81
CA ILE A 104 10.11 12.06 13.83
C ILE A 104 10.73 13.42 14.20
N LYS A 105 10.86 14.35 13.24
CA LYS A 105 11.45 15.67 13.49
C LYS A 105 10.52 16.65 14.21
N ASN A 106 9.22 16.39 14.21
CA ASN A 106 8.20 17.28 14.76
C ASN A 106 7.49 16.69 16.00
N GLN A 107 8.11 15.69 16.65
CA GLN A 107 7.76 15.16 17.97
C GLN A 107 8.83 15.57 18.97
#